data_AF-A0A386HSV4-F1
#
_entry.id   AF-A0A386HSV4-F1
#
_cell.length_a   1.000
_cell.length_b   1.000
_cell.length_c   1.000
_cell.angle_alpha   90.00
_cell.angle_beta   90.00
_cell.angle_gamma   90.00
#
_symmetry.space_group_name_H-M   'P 1'
#
loop_
_entity.id
_entity.type
_entity.pdbx_description
1 polymer ?
#
loop_
_entity_poly.entity_id
_entity_poly.type
_entity_poly.pdbx_seq_one_letter_code
_entity_poly.pdbx_strand_id
1 'polypeptide(L)'
;MKKILFILTGMFMLMGFVASSSGVKDIISALKKGDATEVSKHFDSFVDIKLPNKEEVKNVSKNQATVTLKDFYSEQNISGFELISQREMGGTGYLAGKLKSDSHEYNITLMVKTKNNDTSIVSVRIN
;
A
#
# COMPACT_ATOMS: atom_id res chain seq x y z
N MET A 1 -48.26 -13.80 -10.33
CA MET A 1 -47.22 -13.18 -9.48
C MET A 1 -46.01 -14.11 -9.27
N LYS A 2 -45.44 -14.69 -10.34
CA LYS A 2 -44.24 -15.56 -10.27
C LYS A 2 -43.11 -15.11 -11.22
N LYS A 3 -43.39 -14.14 -12.10
CA LYS A 3 -42.42 -13.59 -13.06
C LYS A 3 -41.59 -12.41 -12.51
N ILE A 4 -42.06 -11.77 -11.43
CA ILE A 4 -41.34 -10.70 -10.72
C ILE A 4 -40.20 -11.25 -9.84
N LEU A 5 -40.30 -12.51 -9.41
CA LEU A 5 -39.23 -13.15 -8.61
C LEU A 5 -37.98 -13.47 -9.43
N PHE A 6 -38.11 -13.58 -10.77
CA PHE A 6 -36.97 -13.81 -11.67
C PHE A 6 -36.14 -12.55 -11.96
N ILE A 7 -36.69 -11.36 -11.69
CA ILE A 7 -35.99 -10.09 -11.95
C ILE A 7 -35.09 -9.68 -10.77
N LEU A 8 -35.33 -10.21 -9.57
CA LEU A 8 -34.53 -9.88 -8.38
C LEU A 8 -33.21 -10.67 -8.25
N THR A 9 -33.00 -11.71 -9.06
CA THR A 9 -31.79 -12.56 -8.97
C THR A 9 -30.66 -12.09 -9.90
N GLY A 10 -30.89 -11.05 -10.71
CA GLY A 10 -29.92 -10.57 -11.70
C GLY A 10 -28.95 -9.47 -11.23
N MET A 11 -29.06 -8.97 -9.99
CA MET A 11 -28.46 -7.69 -9.60
C MET A 11 -27.44 -7.75 -8.45
N PHE A 12 -26.60 -8.78 -8.37
CA PHE A 12 -25.53 -8.78 -7.34
C PHE A 12 -24.19 -9.42 -7.72
N MET A 13 -23.82 -9.44 -9.00
CA MET A 13 -22.44 -9.80 -9.38
C MET A 13 -21.84 -8.77 -10.34
N LEU A 14 -21.61 -7.58 -9.80
CA LEU A 14 -20.60 -6.66 -10.31
C LEU A 14 -19.58 -6.41 -9.19
N MET A 15 -18.94 -7.49 -8.72
CA MET A 15 -17.61 -7.32 -8.12
C MET A 15 -16.69 -6.96 -9.28
N GLY A 16 -16.46 -5.66 -9.46
CA GLY A 16 -15.49 -5.17 -10.44
C GLY A 16 -14.16 -5.88 -10.19
N PHE A 17 -13.70 -6.67 -11.17
CA PHE A 17 -12.34 -7.17 -11.18
C PHE A 17 -11.42 -5.95 -11.25
N VAL A 18 -10.90 -5.52 -10.10
CA VAL A 18 -9.78 -4.59 -10.07
C VAL A 18 -8.58 -5.40 -10.52
N ALA A 19 -8.28 -5.35 -11.82
CA ALA A 19 -7.06 -5.90 -12.39
C ALA A 19 -5.87 -5.19 -11.73
N SER A 20 -5.40 -5.73 -10.62
CA SER A 20 -4.23 -5.24 -9.92
C SER A 20 -3.01 -5.75 -10.65
N SER A 21 -2.11 -4.84 -11.06
CA SER A 21 -0.81 -5.22 -11.59
C SER A 21 -0.09 -6.17 -10.61
N SER A 22 0.70 -7.11 -11.13
CA SER A 22 1.48 -8.04 -10.30
C SER A 22 2.31 -7.30 -9.26
N GLY A 23 2.93 -6.17 -9.65
CA GLY A 23 3.75 -5.36 -8.76
C GLY A 23 3.00 -4.81 -7.53
N VAL A 24 1.72 -4.43 -7.66
CA VAL A 24 0.92 -4.00 -6.48
C VAL A 24 0.68 -5.15 -5.52
N LYS A 25 0.42 -6.36 -6.04
CA LYS A 25 0.23 -7.55 -5.20
C LYS A 25 1.51 -7.91 -4.44
N ASP A 26 2.67 -7.75 -5.09
CA ASP A 26 3.97 -7.99 -4.47
C ASP A 26 4.25 -7.00 -3.33
N ILE A 27 3.94 -5.71 -3.54
CA ILE A 27 4.04 -4.68 -2.49
C ILE A 27 3.14 -5.03 -1.29
N ILE A 28 1.90 -5.43 -1.53
CA ILE A 28 0.97 -5.84 -0.46
C ILE A 28 1.50 -7.07 0.29
N SER A 29 2.08 -8.04 -0.44
CA SER A 29 2.71 -9.21 0.18
C SER A 29 3.90 -8.82 1.06
N ALA A 30 4.76 -7.91 0.58
CA ALA A 30 5.89 -7.39 1.33
C ALA A 30 5.45 -6.69 2.62
N LEU A 31 4.42 -5.83 2.54
CA LEU A 31 3.85 -5.17 3.72
C LEU A 31 3.33 -6.19 4.75
N LYS A 32 2.62 -7.23 4.29
CA LYS A 32 2.07 -8.28 5.17
C LYS A 32 3.13 -9.10 5.89
N LYS A 33 4.35 -9.19 5.35
CA LYS A 33 5.48 -9.87 6.01
C LYS A 33 6.04 -9.08 7.21
N GLY A 34 5.69 -7.79 7.36
CA GLY A 34 6.24 -6.95 8.42
C GLY A 34 7.73 -6.64 8.25
N ASP A 35 8.31 -6.87 7.07
CA ASP A 35 9.74 -6.61 6.82
C ASP A 35 9.91 -5.39 5.91
N ALA A 36 10.39 -4.28 6.49
CA ALA A 36 10.69 -3.06 5.76
C ALA A 36 11.74 -3.25 4.65
N THR A 37 12.62 -4.25 4.75
CA THR A 37 13.60 -4.58 3.70
C THR A 37 12.89 -5.09 2.45
N GLU A 38 11.89 -5.95 2.60
CA GLU A 38 11.09 -6.44 1.47
C GLU A 38 10.27 -5.31 0.84
N VAL A 39 9.66 -4.44 1.65
CA VAL A 39 8.89 -3.28 1.14
C VAL A 39 9.80 -2.34 0.35
N SER A 40 11.00 -2.07 0.86
CA SER A 40 11.93 -1.12 0.27
C SER A 40 12.51 -1.58 -1.07
N LYS A 41 12.45 -2.88 -1.41
CA LYS A 41 12.82 -3.36 -2.75
C LYS A 41 11.99 -2.69 -3.84
N HIS A 42 10.74 -2.37 -3.53
CA HIS A 42 9.79 -1.73 -4.43
C HIS A 42 9.89 -0.19 -4.45
N PHE A 43 10.81 0.42 -3.71
CA PHE A 43 11.03 1.86 -3.80
C PHE A 43 11.56 2.28 -5.17
N ASP A 44 11.04 3.41 -5.65
CA ASP A 44 11.67 4.19 -6.71
C ASP A 44 13.04 4.70 -6.24
N SER A 45 13.83 5.29 -7.14
CA SER A 45 15.10 5.94 -6.84
C SER A 45 14.95 7.05 -5.80
N PHE A 46 13.80 7.73 -5.82
CA PHE A 46 13.45 8.79 -4.86
C PHE A 46 12.03 8.59 -4.34
N VAL A 47 11.87 8.76 -3.03
CA VAL A 47 10.61 8.54 -2.31
C VAL A 47 10.34 9.73 -1.39
N ASP A 48 9.10 10.20 -1.37
CA ASP A 48 8.65 11.17 -0.37
C ASP A 48 8.24 10.42 0.91
N ILE A 49 8.73 10.84 2.07
CA ILE A 49 8.45 10.17 3.35
C ILE A 49 7.82 11.13 4.34
N LYS A 50 6.73 10.70 4.95
CA LYS A 50 6.18 11.30 6.16
C LYS A 50 5.98 10.24 7.23
N LEU A 51 6.56 10.47 8.40
CA LEU A 51 6.39 9.63 9.60
C LEU A 51 5.49 10.35 10.63
N PRO A 52 4.94 9.61 11.62
CA PRO A 52 4.14 10.22 12.67
C PRO A 52 4.90 11.33 13.40
N ASN A 53 4.24 12.47 13.62
CA ASN A 53 4.80 13.64 14.31
C ASN A 53 6.08 14.21 13.69
N LYS A 54 6.39 13.88 12.43
CA LYS A 54 7.51 14.45 11.67
C LYS A 54 7.01 15.19 10.44
N GLU A 55 7.76 16.21 10.04
CA GLU A 55 7.54 16.88 8.76
C GLU A 55 7.79 15.93 7.59
N GLU A 56 7.10 16.18 6.48
CA GLU A 56 7.28 15.42 5.26
C GLU A 56 8.61 15.78 4.59
N VAL A 57 9.44 14.78 4.32
CA VAL A 57 10.72 14.92 3.64
C VAL A 57 10.56 14.43 2.21
N LYS A 58 10.81 15.31 1.24
CA LYS A 58 10.65 15.00 -0.19
C LYS A 58 11.94 14.53 -0.84
N ASN A 59 11.81 13.74 -1.90
CA ASN A 59 12.91 13.25 -2.74
C ASN A 59 14.03 12.55 -1.94
N VAL A 60 13.66 11.71 -0.97
CA VAL A 60 14.61 10.91 -0.20
C VAL A 60 15.15 9.79 -1.08
N SER A 61 16.48 9.63 -1.18
CA SER A 61 17.07 8.54 -1.96
C SER A 61 16.59 7.17 -1.47
N LYS A 62 16.49 6.18 -2.37
CA LYS A 62 16.09 4.80 -2.02
C LYS A 62 16.81 4.24 -0.80
N ASN A 63 18.12 4.45 -0.71
CA ASN A 63 18.93 3.95 0.41
C ASN A 63 18.53 4.63 1.73
N GLN A 64 18.42 5.96 1.75
CA GLN A 64 18.02 6.69 2.95
C GLN A 64 16.56 6.38 3.33
N ALA A 65 15.68 6.24 2.35
CA ALA A 65 14.29 5.85 2.54
C ALA A 65 14.19 4.45 3.16
N THR A 66 15.02 3.51 2.70
CA THR A 66 15.10 2.14 3.23
C THR A 66 15.52 2.15 4.70
N VAL A 67 16.57 2.92 5.04
CA VAL A 67 17.00 3.08 6.44
C VAL A 67 15.89 3.67 7.29
N THR A 68 15.28 4.78 6.85
CA THR A 68 14.19 5.44 7.57
C THR A 68 13.00 4.52 7.82
N LEU A 69 12.58 3.71 6.83
CA LEU A 69 11.48 2.77 7.00
C LEU A 69 11.84 1.61 7.93
N LYS A 70 13.06 1.08 7.83
CA LYS A 70 13.55 0.01 8.71
C LYS A 70 13.63 0.46 10.16
N ASP A 71 14.14 1.66 10.40
CA ASP A 71 14.23 2.23 11.75
C ASP A 71 12.82 2.38 12.35
N PHE A 72 11.86 2.90 11.57
CA PHE A 72 10.46 3.00 12.02
C PHE A 72 9.85 1.63 12.33
N TYR A 73 10.05 0.63 11.46
CA TYR A 73 9.53 -0.72 11.67
C TYR A 73 10.12 -1.38 12.93
N SER A 74 11.42 -1.19 13.17
CA SER A 74 12.10 -1.72 14.35
C SER A 74 11.68 -0.99 15.63
N GLU A 75 11.59 0.34 15.59
CA GLU A 75 11.24 1.15 16.77
C GLU A 75 9.80 0.86 17.22
N GLN A 76 8.89 0.70 16.26
CA GLN A 76 7.47 0.47 16.53
C GLN A 76 7.09 -1.02 16.55
N ASN A 77 8.04 -1.95 16.38
CA ASN A 77 7.78 -3.40 16.31
C ASN A 77 6.67 -3.76 15.30
N ILE A 78 6.74 -3.19 14.09
CA ILE A 78 5.77 -3.48 13.03
C ILE A 78 5.94 -4.93 12.59
N SER A 79 4.87 -5.72 12.70
CA SER A 79 4.89 -7.17 12.43
C SER A 79 3.89 -7.60 11.35
N GLY A 80 3.04 -6.68 10.87
CA GLY A 80 2.08 -7.02 9.83
C GLY A 80 1.37 -5.82 9.21
N PHE A 81 0.46 -6.12 8.29
CA PHE A 81 -0.30 -5.12 7.55
C PHE A 81 -1.69 -5.63 7.19
N GLU A 82 -2.67 -4.73 7.30
CA GLU A 82 -4.05 -4.93 6.86
C GLU A 82 -4.39 -3.94 5.75
N LEU A 83 -4.73 -4.44 4.56
CA LEU A 83 -5.14 -3.61 3.43
C LEU A 83 -6.57 -3.09 3.67
N ILE A 84 -6.76 -1.77 3.59
CA ILE A 84 -8.07 -1.12 3.75
C ILE A 84 -8.60 -0.60 2.40
N SER A 85 -7.72 -0.04 1.56
CA SER A 85 -8.12 0.47 0.26
C SER A 85 -6.98 0.36 -0.76
N GLN A 86 -7.35 0.08 -2.00
CA GLN A 86 -6.47 0.09 -3.15
C GLN A 86 -7.20 0.75 -4.32
N ARG A 87 -6.61 1.80 -4.90
CA ARG A 87 -7.14 2.47 -6.10
C ARG A 87 -6.01 2.73 -7.09
N GLU A 88 -6.31 2.66 -8.38
CA GLU A 88 -5.37 2.97 -9.46
C GLU A 88 -6.06 3.81 -10.53
N MET A 89 -5.38 4.86 -11.03
CA MET A 89 -5.86 5.72 -12.09
C MET A 89 -4.67 6.26 -12.90
N GLY A 90 -4.66 6.00 -14.21
CA GLY A 90 -3.66 6.56 -15.13
C GLY A 90 -2.20 6.20 -14.77
N GLY A 91 -1.95 4.97 -14.31
CA GLY A 91 -0.61 4.51 -13.90
C GLY A 91 -0.14 5.04 -12.54
N THR A 92 -0.98 5.79 -11.81
CA THR A 92 -0.73 6.14 -10.41
C THR A 92 -1.70 5.38 -9.52
N GLY A 93 -1.19 4.72 -8.49
CA GLY A 93 -1.97 3.98 -7.52
C GLY A 93 -1.81 4.51 -6.11
N TYR A 94 -2.81 4.24 -5.28
CA TYR A 94 -2.80 4.51 -3.85
C TYR A 94 -3.18 3.25 -3.09
N LEU A 95 -2.34 2.86 -2.13
CA LEU A 95 -2.59 1.77 -1.20
C LEU A 95 -2.74 2.39 0.19
N ALA A 96 -3.86 2.15 0.85
CA ALA A 96 -4.08 2.57 2.22
C ALA A 96 -4.35 1.35 3.09
N GLY A 97 -3.81 1.36 4.30
CA GLY A 97 -4.05 0.29 5.25
C GLY A 97 -3.48 0.59 6.62
N LYS A 98 -3.41 -0.46 7.43
CA LYS A 98 -2.94 -0.38 8.81
C LYS A 98 -1.70 -1.25 9.00
N LEU A 99 -0.63 -0.66 9.51
CA LEU A 99 0.50 -1.42 10.05
C LEU A 99 0.12 -1.92 11.44
N LYS A 100 0.38 -3.20 11.70
CA LYS A 100 0.14 -3.84 12.99
C LYS A 100 1.44 -3.85 13.78
N SER A 101 1.37 -3.44 15.04
CA SER A 101 2.41 -3.69 16.05
C SER A 101 1.79 -4.25 17.32
N ASP A 102 2.64 -4.61 18.28
CA ASP A 102 2.21 -5.18 19.55
C ASP A 102 1.40 -4.19 20.43
N SER A 103 1.60 -2.88 20.25
CA SER A 103 1.04 -1.85 21.13
C SER A 103 0.18 -0.81 20.41
N HIS A 104 0.42 -0.56 19.11
CA HIS A 104 -0.25 0.49 18.35
C HIS A 104 -0.49 0.10 16.88
N GLU A 105 -1.55 0.63 16.28
CA GLU A 105 -1.76 0.53 14.83
C GLU A 105 -1.44 1.85 14.16
N TYR A 106 -0.72 1.81 13.05
CA TYR A 106 -0.41 3.02 12.27
C TYR A 106 -1.13 3.01 10.94
N ASN A 107 -1.68 4.14 10.53
CA ASN A 107 -2.28 4.27 9.21
C ASN A 107 -1.18 4.56 8.20
N ILE A 108 -1.01 3.67 7.22
CA ILE A 108 -0.07 3.85 6.13
C ILE A 108 -0.82 4.15 4.83
N THR A 109 -0.33 5.12 4.07
CA THR A 109 -0.72 5.38 2.69
C THR A 109 0.53 5.35 1.82
N LEU A 110 0.52 4.53 0.78
CA LEU A 110 1.54 4.48 -0.25
C LEU A 110 0.99 5.08 -1.54
N MET A 111 1.78 5.94 -2.18
CA MET A 111 1.58 6.26 -3.59
C MET A 111 2.53 5.40 -4.42
N VAL A 112 2.00 4.72 -5.42
CA VAL A 112 2.75 3.89 -6.35
C VAL A 112 2.60 4.42 -7.77
N LYS A 113 3.62 4.21 -8.59
CA LYS A 113 3.57 4.46 -10.04
C LYS A 113 3.87 3.18 -10.78
N THR A 114 3.08 2.91 -11.81
CA THR A 114 3.23 1.77 -12.70
C THR A 114 3.73 2.26 -14.05
N LYS A 115 4.88 1.78 -14.51
CA LYS A 115 5.44 2.04 -15.84
C LYS A 115 5.92 0.74 -16.45
N ASN A 116 5.51 0.43 -17.68
CA ASN A 116 5.92 -0.78 -18.39
C ASN A 116 5.74 -2.07 -17.57
N ASN A 117 4.63 -2.17 -16.83
CA ASN A 117 4.31 -3.29 -15.94
C ASN A 117 5.15 -3.39 -14.65
N ASP A 118 6.07 -2.45 -14.41
CA ASP A 118 6.81 -2.31 -13.15
C ASP A 118 6.15 -1.28 -12.25
N THR A 119 5.86 -1.68 -11.00
CA THR A 119 5.25 -0.82 -9.99
C THR A 119 6.27 -0.44 -8.93
N SER A 120 6.47 0.86 -8.73
CA SER A 120 7.38 1.40 -7.72
C SER A 120 6.65 2.32 -6.74
N ILE A 121 7.05 2.29 -5.46
CA ILE A 121 6.57 3.18 -4.41
C ILE A 121 7.33 4.50 -4.53
N VAL A 122 6.58 5.59 -4.61
CA VAL A 122 7.11 6.96 -4.75
C VAL A 122 6.77 7.85 -3.55
N SER A 123 5.83 7.43 -2.69
CA SER A 123 5.56 8.10 -1.42
C SER A 123 5.13 7.10 -0.35
N VAL A 124 5.63 7.31 0.87
CA VAL A 124 5.26 6.59 2.10
C VAL A 124 4.78 7.62 3.12
N ARG A 125 3.52 7.52 3.54
CA ARG A 125 2.96 8.36 4.60
C ARG A 125 2.41 7.49 5.71
N ILE A 126 2.95 7.64 6.91
CA ILE A 126 2.53 6.93 8.11
C ILE A 126 2.05 7.96 9.13
N ASN A 127 0.86 7.74 9.71
CA ASN A 127 0.27 8.58 10.76
C ASN A 127 -0.20 7.73 11.92
#